data_AF-A0AAD1S8M9-F1
#
_entry.id   AF-A0AAD1S8M9-F1
#
_cell.length_a   1.000
_cell.length_b   1.000
_cell.length_c   1.000
_cell.angle_alpha   90.00
_cell.angle_beta   90.00
_cell.angle_gamma   90.00
#
_symmetry.space_group_name_H-M   'P 1'
#
loop_
_entity.id
_entity.type
_entity.pdbx_description
1 polymer ?
#
loop_
_entity_poly.entity_id
_entity_poly.type
_entity_poly.pdbx_seq_one_letter_code
_entity_poly.pdbx_strand_id
1 'polypeptide(L)'
;MGTSMAPMYANAYMYVYEKEHILEKYQSNIIAYYRFIDDLFIIWSGTCESAHKMVQDLNLLPTPVRFTADISTEKVHYLDLEISLGATHFQ
;
A
#
# COMPACT_ATOMS: atom_id res chain seq x y z
N MET A 1 -16.13 -4.49 -11.99
CA MET A 1 -16.72 -3.22 -12.49
C MET A 1 -18.16 -3.46 -12.90
N GLY A 2 -19.15 -2.87 -12.20
CA GLY A 2 -20.56 -2.94 -12.65
C GLY A 2 -21.66 -2.83 -11.59
N THR A 3 -21.35 -2.90 -10.29
CA THR A 3 -22.36 -2.78 -9.22
C THR A 3 -22.11 -1.51 -8.43
N SER A 4 -23.14 -0.65 -8.29
CA SER A 4 -23.04 0.66 -7.62
C SER A 4 -22.45 0.59 -6.20
N MET A 5 -22.73 -0.50 -5.47
CA MET A 5 -22.25 -0.69 -4.10
C MET A 5 -20.88 -1.36 -3.99
N ALA A 6 -20.33 -1.91 -5.07
CA ALA A 6 -19.05 -2.63 -5.02
C ALA A 6 -17.88 -1.81 -4.44
N PRO A 7 -17.70 -0.51 -4.78
CA PRO A 7 -16.62 0.29 -4.20
C PRO A 7 -16.77 0.49 -2.69
N MET A 8 -18.01 0.60 -2.19
CA MET A 8 -18.28 0.75 -0.76
C MET A 8 -17.93 -0.54 0.00
N TYR A 9 -18.30 -1.70 -0.55
CA TYR A 9 -17.94 -2.99 0.01
C TYR A 9 -16.41 -3.21 0.00
N ALA A 10 -15.74 -2.88 -1.11
CA ALA A 10 -14.28 -2.95 -1.20
C ALA A 10 -13.61 -2.09 -0.13
N ASN A 11 -14.06 -0.84 0.04
CA ASN A 11 -13.54 0.06 1.06
C ASN A 11 -13.76 -0.46 2.49
N ALA A 12 -14.94 -0.99 2.79
CA ALA A 12 -15.24 -1.52 4.12
C ALA A 12 -14.43 -2.78 4.45
N TYR A 13 -14.31 -3.69 3.48
CA TYR A 13 -13.50 -4.89 3.63
C TYR A 13 -12.02 -4.55 3.84
N MET A 14 -11.48 -3.67 2.98
CA MET A 14 -10.07 -3.26 3.06
C MET A 14 -9.76 -2.51 4.37
N TYR A 15 -10.69 -1.69 4.87
CA TYR A 15 -10.50 -1.03 6.16
C TYR A 15 -10.26 -2.01 7.32
N VAL A 16 -11.05 -3.10 7.39
CA VAL A 16 -10.87 -4.13 8.41
C VAL A 16 -9.57 -4.89 8.18
N TYR A 17 -9.31 -5.30 6.94
CA TYR A 17 -8.10 -6.02 6.53
C TYR A 17 -6.83 -5.26 6.91
N GLU A 18 -6.79 -3.96 6.63
CA GLU A 18 -5.66 -3.08 6.92
C GLU A 18 -5.36 -3.01 8.41
N LYS A 19 -6.40 -2.84 9.22
CA LYS A 19 -6.27 -2.72 10.66
C LYS A 19 -5.71 -4.01 11.28
N GLU A 20 -6.23 -5.16 10.86
CA GLU A 20 -5.90 -6.47 11.44
C GLU A 20 -4.57 -7.05 10.92
N HIS A 21 -4.19 -6.76 9.68
CA HIS A 21 -3.05 -7.45 9.05
C HIS A 21 -1.88 -6.54 8.69
N ILE A 22 -2.13 -5.23 8.47
CA ILE A 22 -1.10 -4.29 8.03
C ILE A 22 -0.67 -3.41 9.20
N LEU A 23 -1.58 -2.62 9.76
CA LEU A 23 -1.26 -1.63 10.79
C LEU A 23 -0.80 -2.29 12.09
N GLU A 24 -1.45 -3.38 12.53
CA GLU A 24 -1.05 -4.07 13.76
C GLU A 24 0.41 -4.55 13.74
N LYS A 25 0.92 -4.99 12.58
CA LYS A 25 2.24 -5.61 12.45
C LYS A 25 3.32 -4.67 11.89
N TYR A 26 2.96 -3.71 11.04
CA TYR A 26 3.90 -2.93 10.24
C TYR A 26 3.79 -1.41 10.42
N GLN A 27 2.91 -0.92 11.31
CA GLN A 27 2.72 0.52 11.52
C GLN A 27 4.03 1.28 11.82
N SER A 28 4.99 0.67 12.50
CA SER A 28 6.30 1.30 12.79
C SER A 28 7.13 1.59 11.54
N ASN A 29 6.90 0.85 10.45
CA ASN A 29 7.62 1.01 9.20
C ASN A 29 6.86 1.86 8.16
N ILE A 30 5.63 2.27 8.46
CA ILE A 30 4.77 3.04 7.56
C ILE A 30 4.87 4.51 7.94
N ILE A 31 5.48 5.32 7.07
CA ILE A 31 5.53 6.78 7.21
C ILE A 31 4.20 7.39 6.73
N ALA A 32 3.70 6.90 5.60
CA ALA A 32 2.43 7.32 5.05
C ALA A 32 1.74 6.15 4.36
N TYR A 33 0.40 6.15 4.43
CA TYR A 33 -0.44 5.10 3.88
C TYR A 33 -1.64 5.74 3.19
N TYR A 34 -1.73 5.57 1.88
CA TYR A 34 -2.81 6.11 1.06
C TYR A 34 -3.41 4.98 0.23
N ARG A 35 -4.74 4.93 0.18
CA ARG A 35 -5.46 3.94 -0.60
C ARG A 35 -6.53 4.60 -1.44
N PHE A 36 -6.68 4.11 -2.67
CA PHE A 36 -7.80 4.41 -3.55
C PHE A 36 -8.42 3.10 -4.06
N ILE A 37 -9.51 2.68 -3.42
CA ILE A 37 -10.18 1.40 -3.69
C ILE A 37 -9.18 0.23 -3.54
N ASP A 38 -8.66 -0.27 -4.66
CA ASP A 38 -7.75 -1.42 -4.74
C ASP A 38 -6.27 -1.00 -4.87
N ASP A 39 -6.00 0.25 -5.24
CA ASP A 39 -4.65 0.79 -5.41
C ASP A 39 -4.10 1.34 -4.10
N LEU A 40 -2.85 0.99 -3.79
CA LEU A 40 -2.20 1.34 -2.54
C LEU A 40 -0.88 2.04 -2.76
N PHE A 41 -0.67 3.13 -2.03
CA PHE A 41 0.58 3.88 -2.00
C PHE A 41 1.08 4.00 -0.56
N ILE A 42 2.28 3.46 -0.32
CA ILE A 42 2.91 3.43 1.01
C ILE A 42 4.27 4.10 0.91
N ILE A 43 4.54 5.03 1.83
CA ILE A 43 5.89 5.50 2.10
C ILE A 43 6.45 4.66 3.24
N TRP A 44 7.52 3.94 2.97
CA TRP A 44 8.10 2.95 3.87
C TRP A 44 9.43 3.43 4.45
N SER A 45 9.63 3.31 5.78
CA SER A 45 10.86 3.71 6.46
C SER A 45 11.91 2.59 6.55
N GLY A 46 11.52 1.34 6.31
CA GLY A 46 12.42 0.19 6.35
C GLY A 46 13.17 -0.04 5.04
N THR A 47 13.86 -1.19 4.93
CA THR A 47 14.55 -1.58 3.70
C THR A 47 13.58 -2.11 2.64
N CYS A 48 14.00 -2.12 1.37
CA CYS A 48 13.20 -2.70 0.28
C CYS A 48 12.85 -4.17 0.56
N GLU A 49 13.75 -4.96 1.15
CA GLU A 49 13.51 -6.36 1.49
C GLU A 49 12.42 -6.50 2.55
N SER A 50 12.39 -5.60 3.54
CA SER A 50 11.34 -5.61 4.56
C SER A 50 9.97 -5.27 3.97
N ALA A 51 9.91 -4.35 2.99
CA ALA A 51 8.69 -4.05 2.25
C ALA A 51 8.23 -5.24 1.40
N HIS A 52 9.14 -5.91 0.69
CA HIS A 52 8.84 -7.14 -0.05
C HIS A 52 8.31 -8.24 0.88
N LYS A 53 8.93 -8.40 2.06
CA LYS A 53 8.49 -9.36 3.07
C LYS A 53 7.08 -9.06 3.56
N MET A 54 6.73 -7.79 3.78
CA MET A 54 5.35 -7.40 4.12
C MET A 54 4.37 -7.89 3.04
N VAL A 55 4.66 -7.62 1.76
CA VAL A 55 3.79 -8.05 0.64
C VAL A 55 3.67 -9.58 0.57
N GLN A 56 4.77 -10.30 0.76
CA GLN A 56 4.78 -11.76 0.81
C GLN A 56 3.94 -12.30 1.97
N ASP A 57 4.13 -11.76 3.18
CA ASP A 57 3.39 -12.16 4.38
C ASP A 57 1.88 -11.96 4.18
N LEU A 58 1.46 -10.84 3.58
CA LEU A 58 0.05 -10.56 3.27
C LEU A 58 -0.52 -11.54 2.24
N ASN A 59 0.26 -11.92 1.23
CA ASN A 59 -0.16 -12.87 0.20
C ASN A 59 -0.25 -14.32 0.70
N LEU A 60 0.38 -14.66 1.82
CA LEU A 60 0.27 -15.96 2.47
C LEU A 60 -1.00 -16.11 3.32
N LEU A 61 -1.67 -15.00 3.65
CA LEU A 61 -2.90 -15.05 4.42
C LEU A 61 -4.02 -15.76 3.63
N PRO A 62 -4.88 -16.56 4.30
CA PRO A 62 -5.99 -17.26 3.68
C PRO A 62 -7.16 -16.30 3.38
N THR A 63 -6.88 -15.20 2.70
CA THR A 63 -7.81 -14.16 2.30
C THR A 63 -7.94 -14.15 0.77
N PRO A 64 -9.06 -13.63 0.22
CA PRO A 64 -9.23 -13.51 -1.23
C PRO A 64 -8.35 -12.41 -1.86
N VAL A 65 -7.69 -11.58 -1.06
CA VAL A 65 -6.88 -10.44 -1.55
C VAL A 65 -5.45 -10.89 -1.81
N ARG A 66 -4.91 -10.47 -2.95
CA ARG A 66 -3.52 -10.66 -3.34
C ARG A 66 -2.93 -9.33 -3.79
N PHE A 67 -1.81 -8.96 -3.21
CA PHE A 67 -1.09 -7.72 -3.47
C PHE A 67 0.00 -7.94 -4.50
N THR A 68 0.06 -7.04 -5.46
CA THR A 68 1.21 -6.78 -6.31
C THR A 68 1.81 -5.45 -5.88
N ALA A 69 3.14 -5.34 -5.85
CA ALA A 69 3.80 -4.11 -5.43
C ALA A 69 4.92 -3.75 -6.42
N ASP A 70 4.99 -2.46 -6.73
CA ASP A 70 6.15 -1.82 -7.34
C ASP A 70 6.88 -1.05 -6.24
N ILE A 71 8.11 -1.46 -5.93
CA ILE A 71 8.89 -0.93 -4.81
C ILE A 71 10.14 -0.29 -5.38
N SER A 72 10.26 1.02 -5.16
CA SER A 72 11.36 1.84 -5.67
C SER A 72 11.71 2.94 -4.69
N THR A 73 12.99 3.28 -4.62
CA THR A 73 13.52 4.34 -3.76
C THR A 73 13.55 5.70 -4.45
N GLU A 74 13.35 5.75 -5.76
CA GLU A 74 13.49 6.99 -6.56
C GLU A 74 12.14 7.52 -7.01
N LYS A 75 11.33 6.64 -7.57
CA LYS A 75 10.03 6.98 -8.16
C LYS A 75 9.08 5.79 -8.21
N VAL A 76 7.78 6.06 -8.09
CA VAL A 76 6.70 5.06 -8.22
C VAL A 76 5.50 5.68 -8.93
N HIS A 77 4.67 4.81 -9.52
CA HIS A 77 3.41 5.22 -10.13
C HIS A 77 2.26 4.98 -9.16
N TYR A 78 1.35 5.93 -9.04
CA TYR A 78 0.12 5.79 -8.28
C TYR A 78 -1.02 6.49 -9.01
N LEU A 79 -2.00 5.70 -9.45
CA LEU A 79 -3.07 6.16 -10.34
C LEU A 79 -2.46 6.81 -11.60
N ASP A 80 -2.84 8.06 -11.90
CA ASP A 80 -2.36 8.83 -13.05
C ASP A 80 -1.12 9.69 -12.71
N LEU A 81 -0.41 9.41 -11.60
CA LEU A 81 0.72 10.20 -11.12
C LEU A 81 2.02 9.40 -11.12
N GLU A 82 3.10 10.03 -11.57
CA GLU A 82 4.47 9.61 -11.27
C GLU A 82 4.96 10.43 -10.06
N ILE A 83 5.30 9.76 -8.97
CA ILE A 83 5.74 10.37 -7.72
C ILE A 83 7.22 10.09 -7.56
N SER A 84 8.04 11.14 -7.43
CA SER A 84 9.48 11.04 -7.23
C SER A 84 9.94 11.87 -6.04
N LEU A 85 11.01 11.44 -5.37
CA LEU A 85 11.67 12.25 -4.35
C LEU A 85 12.40 13.42 -5.02
N GLY A 86 11.90 14.64 -4.81
CA GLY A 86 12.58 15.85 -5.26
C GLY A 86 13.86 16.08 -4.44
N ALA A 87 14.99 16.36 -5.10
CA ALA A 87 16.17 16.87 -4.42
C ALA A 87 15.83 18.23 -3.82
N THR A 88 15.84 18.33 -2.48
CA THR A 88 15.63 19.60 -1.78
C THR A 88 16.82 20.52 -2.06
N HIS A 89 16.75 21.32 -3.13
CA HIS A 89 17.61 22.47 -3.29
C HIS A 89 17.13 23.53 -2.28
N PHE A 90 17.73 23.55 -1.10
CA PHE A 90 17.69 24.74 -0.25
C PHE A 90 18.58 25.80 -0.93
N GLN A 91 17.94 26.80 -1.54
CA GLN A 91 18.57 28.08 -1.89
C GLN A 91 18.43 29.06 -0.73
#